data_AF-A0A0G4KRG8-F1
#
_entry.id   AF-A0A0G4KRG8-F1
#
_cell.length_a   1.000
_cell.length_b   1.000
_cell.length_c   1.000
_cell.angle_alpha   90.00
_cell.angle_beta   90.00
_cell.angle_gamma   90.00
#
_symmetry.space_group_name_H-M   'P 1'
#
loop_
_entity.id
_entity.type
_entity.pdbx_description
1 polymer ?
#
loop_
_entity_poly.entity_id
_entity_poly.type
_entity_poly.pdbx_seq_one_letter_code
_entity_poly.pdbx_strand_id
1 'polypeptide(L)'
;ALCDLPQPDLKAIREILDVLEQRIVTLDPDTVVALCTVYLKYDQQMDIIDTLSLNIFQHSTDQRKSVRDAFVSYCLDRKNSTARVWDAYSILRQFFLETSVEDRLNLMQAFFDRKRPDMAVHTFGHMRQHVNRSFHPSTEAYIQCFEGLGACADSDSEEHVSLVHNMLKMDLGMQPTTKLYNALMLAYAACGRPSRALDFWNDIIRSVEGPSYNSLEIVFSVCERLPYGDQTAKKIWKKMEAQEVDVPPSVFAAYLGGIAGNGNVTAVQEAIKTMQQTVGYGPDLLILGVAYNALPGQALQRKFAEWANETHPKVWAEVKKKRYQRAANGVTKYKLPRVLRA
;
A
#
# COMPACT_ATOMS: atom_id res chain seq x y z
N ALA A 1 14.61 -0.35 37.13
CA ALA A 1 13.34 0.09 37.75
C ALA A 1 12.33 -1.06 37.77
N LEU A 2 11.22 -0.95 38.50
CA LEU A 2 10.17 -2.01 38.54
C LEU A 2 9.62 -2.36 37.15
N CYS A 3 9.59 -1.37 36.24
CA CYS A 3 9.15 -1.54 34.85
C CYS A 3 10.12 -2.33 33.97
N ASP A 4 11.39 -2.45 34.36
CA ASP A 4 12.42 -3.18 33.60
C ASP A 4 12.51 -4.65 33.98
N LEU A 5 11.75 -5.08 34.98
CA LEU A 5 11.75 -6.47 35.42
C LEU A 5 11.18 -7.37 34.31
N PRO A 6 11.71 -8.60 34.13
CA PRO A 6 11.18 -9.54 33.13
C PRO A 6 9.69 -9.84 33.29
N GLN A 7 9.19 -9.79 34.52
CA GLN A 7 7.77 -9.81 34.87
C GLN A 7 7.52 -8.67 35.87
N PRO A 8 7.04 -7.51 35.41
CA PRO A 8 6.72 -6.39 36.28
C PRO A 8 5.54 -6.74 37.21
N ASP A 9 5.68 -6.44 38.49
CA ASP A 9 4.57 -6.52 39.44
C ASP A 9 3.65 -5.31 39.28
N LEU A 10 2.60 -5.47 38.49
CA LEU A 10 1.63 -4.40 38.20
C LEU A 10 0.91 -3.91 39.46
N LYS A 11 0.72 -4.77 40.48
CA LYS A 11 0.08 -4.37 41.72
C LYS A 11 1.01 -3.45 42.52
N ALA A 12 2.27 -3.84 42.67
CA ALA A 12 3.27 -3.00 43.33
C ALA A 12 3.48 -1.66 42.60
N ILE A 13 3.46 -1.66 41.26
CA ILE A 13 3.53 -0.42 40.47
C ILE A 13 2.35 0.49 40.80
N ARG A 14 1.11 -0.03 40.80
CA ARG A 14 -0.10 0.75 41.15
C ARG A 14 -0.04 1.31 42.57
N GLU A 15 0.32 0.48 43.55
CA GLU A 15 0.44 0.92 44.95
C GLU A 15 1.44 2.08 45.12
N ILE A 16 2.54 2.07 44.36
CA ILE A 16 3.51 3.17 44.37
C ILE A 16 2.93 4.41 43.67
N LEU A 17 2.25 4.23 42.53
CA LEU A 17 1.63 5.33 41.80
C LEU A 17 0.55 6.03 42.63
N ASP A 18 -0.28 5.29 43.37
CA ASP A 18 -1.29 5.83 44.29
C ASP A 18 -0.65 6.75 45.35
N VAL A 19 0.50 6.35 45.90
CA VAL A 19 1.25 7.16 46.88
C VAL A 19 1.84 8.42 46.24
N LEU A 20 2.35 8.32 45.01
CA LEU A 20 2.89 9.48 44.28
C LEU A 20 1.79 10.46 43.88
N GLU A 21 0.62 9.95 43.50
CA GLU A 21 -0.56 10.74 43.17
C GLU A 21 -1.08 11.51 44.41
N GLN A 22 -1.19 10.85 45.57
CA GLN A 22 -1.55 11.51 46.84
C GLN A 22 -0.60 12.64 47.23
N ARG A 23 0.66 12.55 46.77
CA ARG A 23 1.69 13.58 46.99
C ARG A 23 1.78 14.61 45.86
N ILE A 24 0.93 14.51 44.84
CA ILE A 24 0.86 15.42 43.69
C ILE A 24 2.23 15.49 43.00
N VAL A 25 2.89 14.34 42.82
CA VAL A 25 4.19 14.25 42.15
C VAL A 25 3.99 14.07 40.65
N THR A 26 4.51 15.01 39.86
CA THR A 26 4.61 14.86 38.40
C THR A 26 5.74 13.90 38.05
N LEU A 27 5.43 12.85 37.31
CA LEU A 27 6.41 11.89 36.81
C LEU A 27 7.22 12.51 35.67
N ASP A 28 8.51 12.22 35.63
CA ASP A 28 9.37 12.58 34.50
C ASP A 28 8.98 11.75 33.24
N PRO A 29 9.36 12.22 32.03
CA PRO A 29 8.94 11.57 30.79
C PRO A 29 9.42 10.13 30.65
N ASP A 30 10.63 9.80 31.12
CA ASP A 30 11.20 8.46 30.96
C ASP A 30 10.43 7.46 31.84
N THR A 31 10.05 7.88 33.05
CA THR A 31 9.14 7.10 33.91
C THR A 31 7.78 6.91 33.26
N VAL A 32 7.18 7.96 32.68
CA VAL A 32 5.90 7.85 31.97
C VAL A 32 6.01 6.88 30.78
N VAL A 33 7.09 6.94 29.99
CA VAL A 33 7.34 6.01 28.88
C VAL A 33 7.47 4.58 29.37
N ALA A 34 8.23 4.35 30.43
CA ALA A 34 8.42 3.02 30.99
C ALA A 34 7.10 2.40 31.46
N LEU A 35 6.28 3.18 32.19
CA LEU A 35 4.95 2.76 32.65
C LEU A 35 4.02 2.45 31.48
N CYS A 36 3.90 3.38 30.51
CA CYS A 36 3.04 3.18 29.35
C CYS A 36 3.46 1.94 28.54
N THR A 37 4.77 1.72 28.38
CA THR A 37 5.29 0.55 27.66
C THR A 37 4.94 -0.76 28.37
N VAL A 38 5.04 -0.80 29.71
CA VAL A 38 4.62 -1.97 30.49
C VAL A 38 3.13 -2.19 30.33
N TYR A 39 2.31 -1.17 30.56
CA TYR A 39 0.85 -1.29 30.47
C TYR A 39 0.36 -1.70 29.08
N LEU A 40 0.99 -1.23 28.00
CA LEU A 40 0.70 -1.66 26.63
C LEU A 40 1.00 -3.16 26.40
N LYS A 41 2.03 -3.72 27.05
CA LYS A 41 2.37 -5.15 26.94
C LYS A 41 1.41 -6.06 27.72
N TYR A 42 0.77 -5.53 28.76
CA TYR A 42 -0.17 -6.24 29.63
C TYR A 42 -1.62 -5.83 29.40
N ASP A 43 -1.92 -5.14 28.29
CA ASP A 43 -3.26 -4.75 27.86
C ASP A 43 -4.02 -3.92 28.92
N GLN A 44 -3.29 -3.11 29.68
CA GLN A 44 -3.81 -2.25 30.76
C GLN A 44 -4.10 -0.84 30.23
N GLN A 45 -5.09 -0.70 29.34
CA GLN A 45 -5.37 0.57 28.66
C GLN A 45 -5.78 1.70 29.61
N MET A 46 -6.58 1.40 30.64
CA MET A 46 -7.05 2.41 31.60
C MET A 46 -5.89 3.03 32.37
N ASP A 47 -4.94 2.21 32.84
CA ASP A 47 -3.78 2.69 33.57
C ASP A 47 -2.89 3.62 32.72
N ILE A 48 -2.83 3.41 31.40
CA ILE A 48 -2.15 4.33 30.47
C ILE A 48 -2.87 5.68 30.42
N ILE A 49 -4.19 5.65 30.27
CA ILE A 49 -5.02 6.86 30.18
C ILE A 49 -4.89 7.68 31.47
N ASP A 50 -4.92 7.03 32.63
CA ASP A 50 -4.77 7.68 33.94
C ASP A 50 -3.36 8.28 34.08
N THR A 51 -2.33 7.49 33.75
CA THR A 51 -0.92 7.94 33.80
C THR A 51 -0.71 9.17 32.91
N LEU A 52 -1.21 9.14 31.66
CA LEU A 52 -1.07 10.27 30.73
C LEU A 52 -1.88 11.47 31.21
N SER A 53 -3.13 11.29 31.65
CA SER A 53 -4.00 12.39 32.06
C SER A 53 -3.45 13.17 33.26
N LEU A 54 -2.76 12.49 34.19
CA LEU A 54 -2.17 13.13 35.36
C LEU A 54 -0.88 13.90 35.02
N ASN A 55 -0.09 13.43 34.05
CA ASN A 55 1.28 13.92 33.85
C ASN A 55 1.43 14.81 32.60
N ILE A 56 0.79 14.47 31.49
CA ILE A 56 1.13 15.01 30.17
C ILE A 56 0.76 16.49 29.97
N PHE A 57 -0.19 17.01 30.76
CA PHE A 57 -0.61 18.41 30.70
C PHE A 57 0.36 19.33 31.45
N GLN A 58 1.19 18.77 32.33
CA GLN A 58 2.22 19.51 33.07
C GLN A 58 3.58 19.46 32.37
N HIS A 59 3.73 18.58 31.38
CA HIS A 59 4.95 18.41 30.60
C HIS A 59 5.12 19.53 29.56
N SER A 60 6.37 19.95 29.37
CA SER A 60 6.77 20.80 28.24
C SER A 60 6.64 20.08 26.89
N THR A 61 6.74 20.83 25.79
CA THR A 61 6.67 20.28 24.44
C THR A 61 7.74 19.20 24.18
N ASP A 62 8.97 19.39 24.66
CA ASP A 62 10.06 18.42 24.47
C ASP A 62 9.84 17.14 25.29
N GLN A 63 9.31 17.27 26.50
CA GLN A 63 8.94 16.15 27.36
C GLN A 63 7.81 15.32 26.74
N ARG A 64 6.75 15.99 26.25
CA ARG A 64 5.66 15.35 25.51
C ARG A 64 6.15 14.66 24.25
N LYS A 65 7.10 15.27 23.52
CA LYS A 65 7.73 14.68 22.34
C LYS A 65 8.41 13.35 22.67
N SER A 66 9.15 13.24 23.77
CA SER A 66 9.76 11.96 24.18
C SER A 66 8.71 10.86 24.34
N VAL A 67 7.61 11.15 25.05
CA VAL A 67 6.54 10.17 25.27
C VAL A 67 5.84 9.81 23.95
N ARG A 68 5.53 10.80 23.11
CA ARG A 68 4.93 10.60 21.79
C ARG A 68 5.78 9.69 20.90
N ASP A 69 7.07 9.98 20.80
CA ASP A 69 8.00 9.28 19.92
C ASP A 69 8.16 7.81 20.38
N ALA A 70 8.02 7.53 21.68
CA ALA A 70 7.94 6.16 22.21
C ALA A 70 6.66 5.42 21.76
N PHE A 71 5.49 6.07 21.78
CA PHE A 71 4.25 5.51 21.25
C PHE A 71 4.33 5.24 19.73
N VAL A 72 4.89 6.19 18.97
CA VAL A 72 5.12 6.00 17.52
C VAL A 72 6.03 4.79 17.30
N SER A 73 7.15 4.71 18.02
CA SER A 73 8.10 3.59 17.93
C SER A 73 7.44 2.25 18.27
N TYR A 74 6.61 2.20 19.31
CA TYR A 74 5.84 1.02 19.69
C TYR A 74 4.89 0.56 18.57
N CYS A 75 4.20 1.51 17.93
CA CYS A 75 3.30 1.22 16.81
C CYS A 75 4.05 0.74 15.55
N LEU A 76 5.28 1.23 15.33
CA LEU A 76 6.10 0.84 14.17
C LEU A 76 6.83 -0.50 14.37
N ASP A 77 6.98 -1.00 15.60
CA ASP A 77 7.56 -2.31 15.86
C ASP A 77 6.63 -3.45 15.39
N ARG A 78 7.09 -4.23 14.42
CA ARG A 78 6.37 -5.38 13.86
C ARG A 78 6.24 -6.56 14.83
N LYS A 79 6.99 -6.57 15.93
CA LYS A 79 6.87 -7.58 16.98
C LYS A 79 5.58 -7.43 17.79
N ASN A 80 5.04 -6.22 17.86
CA ASN A 80 3.80 -5.95 18.58
C ASN A 80 2.58 -6.42 17.79
N SER A 81 1.60 -6.98 18.49
CA SER A 81 0.36 -7.44 17.87
C SER A 81 -0.43 -6.27 17.29
N THR A 82 -1.17 -6.51 16.22
CA THR A 82 -1.99 -5.46 15.56
C THR A 82 -3.01 -4.84 16.53
N ALA A 83 -3.60 -5.63 17.44
CA ALA A 83 -4.53 -5.12 18.45
C ALA A 83 -3.87 -4.08 19.36
N ARG A 84 -2.72 -4.42 19.97
CA ARG A 84 -1.96 -3.50 20.84
C ARG A 84 -1.48 -2.26 20.10
N VAL A 85 -1.08 -2.41 18.84
CA VAL A 85 -0.68 -1.27 18.00
C VAL A 85 -1.87 -0.35 17.73
N TRP A 86 -3.07 -0.90 17.53
CA TRP A 86 -4.28 -0.10 17.36
C TRP A 86 -4.68 0.64 18.65
N ASP A 87 -4.56 0.00 19.80
CA ASP A 87 -4.84 0.63 21.10
C ASP A 87 -3.83 1.75 21.39
N ALA A 88 -2.54 1.48 21.18
CA ALA A 88 -1.48 2.48 21.29
C ALA A 88 -1.70 3.66 20.33
N TYR A 89 -2.08 3.39 19.08
CA TYR A 89 -2.42 4.43 18.11
C TYR A 89 -3.63 5.27 18.54
N SER A 90 -4.65 4.64 19.12
CA SER A 90 -5.86 5.31 19.60
C SER A 90 -5.52 6.28 20.74
N ILE A 91 -4.67 5.86 21.67
CA ILE A 91 -4.14 6.71 22.76
C ILE A 91 -3.27 7.82 22.20
N LEU A 92 -2.37 7.50 21.25
CA LEU A 92 -1.52 8.49 20.58
C LEU A 92 -2.37 9.60 19.94
N ARG A 93 -3.44 9.23 19.22
CA ARG A 93 -4.38 10.17 18.61
C ARG A 93 -5.09 11.05 19.64
N GLN A 94 -5.46 10.49 20.80
CA GLN A 94 -6.20 11.21 21.84
C GLN A 94 -5.32 12.23 22.57
N PHE A 95 -4.10 11.85 22.94
CA PHE A 95 -3.25 12.66 23.82
C PHE A 95 -2.21 13.50 23.09
N PHE A 96 -1.81 13.11 21.87
CA PHE A 96 -0.73 13.75 21.12
C PHE A 96 -1.22 14.21 19.74
N LEU A 97 -2.12 15.19 19.73
CA LEU A 97 -2.64 15.80 18.50
C LEU A 97 -1.52 16.40 17.64
N GLU A 98 -0.43 16.86 18.28
CA GLU A 98 0.79 17.39 17.67
C GLU A 98 1.65 16.35 16.92
N THR A 99 1.22 15.08 16.85
CA THR A 99 1.89 14.06 16.02
C THR A 99 1.92 14.48 14.57
N SER A 100 3.12 14.46 13.98
CA SER A 100 3.39 15.01 12.65
C SER A 100 2.64 14.25 11.55
N VAL A 101 2.47 14.90 10.38
CA VAL A 101 1.92 14.24 9.18
C VAL A 101 2.81 13.07 8.76
N GLU A 102 4.13 13.23 8.82
CA GLU A 102 5.10 12.18 8.49
C GLU A 102 4.93 10.94 9.37
N ASP A 103 4.84 11.11 10.69
CA ASP A 103 4.61 10.00 11.60
C ASP A 103 3.27 9.31 11.35
N ARG A 104 2.21 10.09 11.08
CA ARG A 104 0.88 9.54 10.73
C ARG A 104 0.92 8.73 9.44
N LEU A 105 1.70 9.15 8.44
CA LEU A 105 1.91 8.39 7.20
C LEU A 105 2.72 7.11 7.46
N ASN A 106 3.74 7.15 8.31
CA ASN A 106 4.49 5.96 8.73
C ASN A 106 3.59 4.97 9.46
N LEU A 107 2.73 5.45 10.36
CA LEU A 107 1.74 4.64 11.08
C LEU A 107 0.71 4.01 10.12
N MET A 108 0.20 4.78 9.16
CA MET A 108 -0.69 4.29 8.10
C MET A 108 -0.01 3.17 7.29
N GLN A 109 1.24 3.38 6.85
CA GLN A 109 2.00 2.35 6.13
C GLN A 109 2.21 1.10 6.98
N ALA A 110 2.45 1.27 8.29
CA ALA A 110 2.63 0.17 9.21
C ALA A 110 1.37 -0.70 9.33
N PHE A 111 0.17 -0.15 9.15
CA PHE A 111 -1.09 -0.92 9.09
C PHE A 111 -1.26 -1.65 7.75
N PHE A 112 -0.90 -1.03 6.62
CA PHE A 112 -0.88 -1.73 5.33
C PHE A 112 0.09 -2.93 5.35
N ASP A 113 1.26 -2.76 5.97
CA ASP A 113 2.25 -3.82 6.11
C ASP A 113 1.76 -4.99 6.98
N ARG A 114 0.85 -4.71 7.92
CA ARG A 114 0.14 -5.68 8.76
C ARG A 114 -1.10 -6.29 8.09
N LYS A 115 -1.36 -5.97 6.82
CA LYS A 115 -2.54 -6.41 6.08
C LYS A 115 -3.86 -5.96 6.70
N ARG A 116 -3.86 -4.73 7.23
CA ARG A 116 -5.03 -4.06 7.83
C ARG A 116 -5.30 -2.73 7.10
N PRO A 117 -5.81 -2.78 5.86
CA PRO A 117 -6.13 -1.57 5.10
C PRO A 117 -7.23 -0.74 5.78
N ASP A 118 -8.14 -1.38 6.51
CA ASP A 118 -9.17 -0.76 7.34
C ASP A 118 -8.57 0.21 8.38
N MET A 119 -7.58 -0.26 9.16
CA MET A 119 -6.90 0.56 10.16
C MET A 119 -6.06 1.68 9.53
N ALA A 120 -5.46 1.42 8.36
CA ALA A 120 -4.72 2.42 7.60
C ALA A 120 -5.65 3.55 7.10
N VAL A 121 -6.83 3.19 6.58
CA VAL A 121 -7.86 4.13 6.13
C VAL A 121 -8.38 4.98 7.28
N HIS A 122 -8.64 4.38 8.45
CA HIS A 122 -9.00 5.16 9.64
C HIS A 122 -7.89 6.11 10.06
N THR A 123 -6.63 5.67 10.02
CA THR A 123 -5.46 6.51 10.33
C THR A 123 -5.40 7.74 9.42
N PHE A 124 -5.60 7.53 8.12
CA PHE A 124 -5.68 8.61 7.14
C PHE A 124 -6.89 9.54 7.38
N GLY A 125 -8.06 8.96 7.65
CA GLY A 125 -9.28 9.71 7.96
C GLY A 125 -9.11 10.61 9.19
N HIS A 126 -8.46 10.12 10.24
CA HIS A 126 -8.15 10.91 11.44
C HIS A 126 -7.21 12.08 11.14
N MET A 127 -6.22 11.90 10.25
CA MET A 127 -5.33 12.97 9.80
C MET A 127 -6.12 14.08 9.07
N ARG A 128 -7.04 13.70 8.20
CA ARG A 128 -7.93 14.66 7.50
C ARG A 128 -8.92 15.36 8.44
N GLN A 129 -9.38 14.70 9.49
CA GLN A 129 -10.29 15.27 10.49
C GLN A 129 -9.58 16.19 11.50
N HIS A 130 -8.27 16.38 11.39
CA HIS A 130 -7.52 17.17 12.35
C HIS A 130 -8.03 18.63 12.40
N VAL A 131 -8.07 19.21 13.60
CA VAL A 131 -8.60 20.57 13.81
C VAL A 131 -7.76 21.64 13.12
N ASN A 132 -6.45 21.42 13.06
CA ASN A 132 -5.50 22.29 12.37
C ASN A 132 -5.20 21.73 10.97
N ARG A 133 -5.50 22.53 9.94
CA ARG A 133 -5.32 22.19 8.52
C ARG A 133 -3.87 21.90 8.12
N SER A 134 -2.88 22.39 8.85
CA SER A 134 -1.47 22.04 8.59
C SER A 134 -1.16 20.56 8.79
N PHE A 135 -2.02 19.82 9.51
CA PHE A 135 -1.92 18.37 9.68
C PHE A 135 -2.80 17.60 8.69
N HIS A 136 -3.50 18.27 7.77
CA HIS A 136 -4.32 17.58 6.77
C HIS A 136 -3.42 16.88 5.74
N PRO A 137 -3.90 15.80 5.10
CA PRO A 137 -3.16 15.11 4.05
C PRO A 137 -2.77 16.07 2.91
N SER A 138 -1.57 15.91 2.37
CA SER A 138 -1.18 16.50 1.08
C SER A 138 -1.61 15.60 -0.09
N THR A 139 -1.39 16.06 -1.32
CA THR A 139 -1.55 15.22 -2.52
C THR A 139 -0.68 13.97 -2.47
N GLU A 140 0.56 14.08 -1.99
CA GLU A 140 1.47 12.94 -1.80
C GLU A 140 0.93 11.94 -0.77
N ALA A 141 0.31 12.42 0.31
CA ALA A 141 -0.32 11.56 1.30
C ALA A 141 -1.48 10.75 0.71
N TYR A 142 -2.31 11.36 -0.14
CA TYR A 142 -3.36 10.66 -0.89
C TYR A 142 -2.79 9.60 -1.83
N ILE A 143 -1.75 9.94 -2.60
CA ILE A 143 -1.06 9.01 -3.48
C ILE A 143 -0.57 7.79 -2.69
N GLN A 144 0.13 8.01 -1.57
CA GLN A 144 0.62 6.93 -0.72
C GLN A 144 -0.52 6.05 -0.17
N CYS A 145 -1.64 6.66 0.23
CA CYS A 145 -2.80 5.91 0.71
C CYS A 145 -3.42 5.04 -0.40
N PHE A 146 -3.61 5.56 -1.60
CA PHE A 146 -4.15 4.81 -2.74
C PHE A 146 -3.20 3.71 -3.23
N GLU A 147 -1.89 3.94 -3.24
CA GLU A 147 -0.89 2.91 -3.51
C GLU A 147 -0.95 1.78 -2.48
N GLY A 148 -1.05 2.13 -1.19
CA GLY A 148 -1.22 1.18 -0.10
C GLY A 148 -2.48 0.33 -0.25
N LEU A 149 -3.60 0.96 -0.60
CA LEU A 149 -4.86 0.27 -0.90
C LEU A 149 -4.73 -0.66 -2.12
N GLY A 150 -4.05 -0.20 -3.18
CA GLY A 150 -3.78 -1.02 -4.36
C GLY A 150 -2.91 -2.26 -4.08
N ALA A 151 -1.98 -2.15 -3.13
CA ALA A 151 -1.07 -3.22 -2.73
C ALA A 151 -1.66 -4.16 -1.65
N CYS A 152 -2.75 -3.76 -1.00
CA CYS A 152 -3.34 -4.46 0.15
C CYS A 152 -4.82 -4.75 -0.03
N ALA A 153 -5.22 -5.21 -1.23
CA ALA A 153 -6.60 -5.53 -1.52
C ALA A 153 -7.15 -6.72 -0.68
N ASP A 154 -8.40 -6.59 -0.28
CA ASP A 154 -9.22 -7.45 0.57
C ASP A 154 -10.70 -7.40 0.11
N SER A 155 -11.61 -8.02 0.87
CA SER A 155 -13.05 -8.03 0.53
C SER A 155 -13.69 -6.64 0.54
N ASP A 156 -13.18 -5.74 1.38
CA ASP A 156 -13.80 -4.43 1.66
C ASP A 156 -13.10 -3.30 0.88
N SER A 157 -12.20 -3.66 -0.04
CA SER A 157 -11.37 -2.71 -0.77
C SER A 157 -12.13 -1.67 -1.57
N GLU A 158 -13.31 -2.01 -2.11
CA GLU A 158 -14.12 -1.02 -2.81
C GLU A 158 -14.62 0.08 -1.87
N GLU A 159 -15.01 -0.28 -0.64
CA GLU A 159 -15.44 0.66 0.39
C GLU A 159 -14.27 1.54 0.82
N HIS A 160 -13.14 0.93 1.15
CA HIS A 160 -11.91 1.63 1.52
C HIS A 160 -11.48 2.68 0.47
N VAL A 161 -11.40 2.27 -0.81
CA VAL A 161 -11.01 3.17 -1.90
C VAL A 161 -12.05 4.26 -2.12
N SER A 162 -13.34 3.93 -2.04
CA SER A 162 -14.42 4.91 -2.21
C SER A 162 -14.44 5.95 -1.09
N LEU A 163 -14.18 5.55 0.16
CA LEU A 163 -14.10 6.44 1.30
C LEU A 163 -12.96 7.45 1.14
N VAL A 164 -11.74 7.00 0.83
CA VAL A 164 -10.59 7.90 0.63
C VAL A 164 -10.78 8.78 -0.61
N HIS A 165 -11.36 8.25 -1.70
CA HIS A 165 -11.66 9.06 -2.88
C HIS A 165 -12.74 10.12 -2.61
N ASN A 166 -13.75 9.82 -1.78
CA ASN A 166 -14.73 10.83 -1.37
C ASN A 166 -14.08 11.92 -0.52
N MET A 167 -13.14 11.57 0.36
CA MET A 167 -12.33 12.55 1.09
C MET A 167 -11.55 13.46 0.14
N LEU A 168 -10.87 12.90 -0.88
CA LEU A 168 -10.14 13.67 -1.88
C LEU A 168 -11.06 14.67 -2.60
N LYS A 169 -12.26 14.25 -3.01
CA LYS A 169 -13.23 15.12 -3.70
C LYS A 169 -13.69 16.31 -2.85
N MET A 170 -13.67 16.18 -1.53
CA MET A 170 -14.03 17.26 -0.61
C MET A 170 -12.87 18.25 -0.38
N ASP A 171 -11.65 17.89 -0.76
CA ASP A 171 -10.46 18.74 -0.59
C ASP A 171 -10.25 19.61 -1.84
N LEU A 172 -11.12 20.63 -1.97
CA LEU A 172 -11.21 21.51 -3.15
C LEU A 172 -9.90 22.23 -3.54
N GLY A 173 -8.93 22.31 -2.63
CA GLY A 173 -7.61 22.89 -2.89
C GLY A 173 -6.65 21.96 -3.64
N MET A 174 -6.99 20.68 -3.78
CA MET A 174 -6.13 19.69 -4.44
C MET A 174 -6.36 19.66 -5.94
N GLN A 175 -5.30 19.88 -6.70
CA GLN A 175 -5.32 19.72 -8.16
C GLN A 175 -4.91 18.28 -8.50
N PRO A 176 -5.72 17.52 -9.25
CA PRO A 176 -5.33 16.21 -9.72
C PRO A 176 -4.11 16.29 -10.64
N THR A 177 -3.15 15.41 -10.39
CA THR A 177 -1.96 15.20 -11.22
C THR A 177 -2.03 13.83 -11.89
N THR A 178 -1.24 13.58 -12.94
CA THR A 178 -1.11 12.25 -13.55
C THR A 178 -0.71 11.22 -12.50
N LYS A 179 0.16 11.59 -11.56
CA LYS A 179 0.55 10.73 -10.44
C LYS A 179 -0.65 10.37 -9.54
N LEU A 180 -1.50 11.34 -9.19
CA LEU A 180 -2.69 11.04 -8.39
C LEU A 180 -3.68 10.12 -9.14
N TYR A 181 -3.88 10.36 -10.44
CA TYR A 181 -4.71 9.49 -11.27
C TYR A 181 -4.13 8.08 -11.39
N ASN A 182 -2.81 7.93 -11.54
CA ASN A 182 -2.14 6.63 -11.52
C ASN A 182 -2.40 5.87 -10.21
N ALA A 183 -2.34 6.55 -9.07
CA ALA A 183 -2.63 5.95 -7.77
C ALA A 183 -4.10 5.49 -7.66
N LEU A 184 -5.05 6.30 -8.14
CA LEU A 184 -6.47 5.94 -8.23
C LEU A 184 -6.70 4.74 -9.15
N MET A 185 -6.02 4.68 -10.30
CA MET A 185 -6.08 3.53 -11.21
C MET A 185 -5.63 2.24 -10.53
N LEU A 186 -4.50 2.29 -9.80
CA LEU A 186 -3.99 1.14 -9.04
C LEU A 186 -5.00 0.67 -7.99
N ALA A 187 -5.54 1.60 -7.20
CA ALA A 187 -6.50 1.32 -6.15
C ALA A 187 -7.79 0.69 -6.72
N TYR A 188 -8.38 1.29 -7.75
CA TYR A 188 -9.63 0.78 -8.35
C TYR A 188 -9.44 -0.54 -9.12
N ALA A 189 -8.30 -0.72 -9.78
CA ALA A 189 -7.99 -1.99 -10.43
C ALA A 189 -7.79 -3.12 -9.41
N ALA A 190 -7.27 -2.83 -8.23
CA ALA A 190 -7.06 -3.81 -7.17
C ALA A 190 -8.36 -4.21 -6.46
N CYS A 191 -9.31 -3.28 -6.29
CA CYS A 191 -10.63 -3.56 -5.70
C CYS A 191 -11.65 -4.18 -6.68
N GLY A 192 -11.21 -4.64 -7.85
CA GLY A 192 -12.10 -5.29 -8.83
C GLY A 192 -12.98 -4.34 -9.64
N ARG A 193 -12.61 -3.05 -9.74
CA ARG A 193 -13.30 -2.03 -10.55
C ARG A 193 -12.42 -1.50 -11.70
N PRO A 194 -11.92 -2.37 -12.61
CA PRO A 194 -11.01 -1.96 -13.68
C PRO A 194 -11.64 -0.96 -14.67
N SER A 195 -12.96 -1.01 -14.89
CA SER A 195 -13.64 -0.01 -15.74
C SER A 195 -13.53 1.40 -15.16
N ARG A 196 -13.66 1.54 -13.83
CA ARG A 196 -13.48 2.83 -13.15
C ARG A 196 -12.03 3.30 -13.16
N ALA A 197 -11.08 2.37 -13.13
CA ALA A 197 -9.67 2.70 -13.34
C ALA A 197 -9.42 3.23 -14.77
N LEU A 198 -10.10 2.70 -15.79
CA LEU A 198 -10.00 3.26 -17.15
C LEU A 198 -10.56 4.68 -17.29
N ASP A 199 -11.54 5.08 -16.47
CA ASP A 199 -12.03 6.45 -16.49
C ASP A 199 -10.90 7.45 -16.16
N PHE A 200 -10.08 7.14 -15.15
CA PHE A 200 -8.91 7.97 -14.81
C PHE A 200 -7.81 7.95 -15.87
N TRP A 201 -7.66 6.85 -16.62
CA TRP A 201 -6.78 6.84 -17.80
C TRP A 201 -7.27 7.83 -18.87
N ASN A 202 -8.58 7.92 -19.08
CA ASN A 202 -9.14 8.91 -20.00
C ASN A 202 -8.93 10.34 -19.49
N ASP A 203 -9.01 10.56 -18.18
CA ASP A 203 -8.70 11.85 -17.56
C ASP A 203 -7.22 12.22 -17.76
N ILE A 204 -6.29 11.27 -17.60
CA ILE A 204 -4.86 11.46 -17.88
C ILE A 204 -4.65 11.87 -19.34
N ILE A 205 -5.26 11.18 -20.31
CA ILE A 205 -5.12 11.53 -21.73
C ILE A 205 -5.64 12.94 -22.04
N ARG A 206 -6.69 13.39 -21.35
CA ARG A 206 -7.28 14.72 -21.52
C ARG A 206 -6.55 15.81 -20.74
N SER A 207 -5.72 15.43 -19.78
CA SER A 207 -4.94 16.35 -18.96
C SER A 207 -3.79 16.96 -19.77
N VAL A 208 -3.32 18.12 -19.32
CA VAL A 208 -2.15 18.80 -19.91
C VAL A 208 -0.86 18.03 -19.62
N GLU A 209 -0.76 17.38 -18.45
CA GLU A 209 0.41 16.59 -18.05
C GLU A 209 0.55 15.32 -18.92
N GLY A 210 -0.57 14.73 -19.32
CA GLY A 210 -0.59 13.56 -20.18
C GLY A 210 -0.08 12.28 -19.49
N PRO A 211 -0.04 11.16 -20.23
CA PRO A 211 0.41 9.88 -19.69
C PRO A 211 1.93 9.81 -19.50
N SER A 212 2.36 9.21 -18.39
CA SER A 212 3.76 8.83 -18.17
C SER A 212 3.99 7.35 -18.47
N TYR A 213 5.25 6.89 -18.45
CA TYR A 213 5.55 5.45 -18.53
C TYR A 213 4.88 4.65 -17.41
N ASN A 214 4.81 5.20 -16.19
CA ASN A 214 4.05 4.59 -15.09
C ASN A 214 2.56 4.48 -15.46
N SER A 215 1.96 5.52 -16.04
CA SER A 215 0.57 5.47 -16.49
C SER A 215 0.32 4.36 -17.51
N LEU A 216 1.27 4.14 -18.42
CA LEU A 216 1.21 3.07 -19.41
C LEU A 216 1.31 1.67 -18.77
N GLU A 217 2.27 1.46 -17.85
CA GLU A 217 2.38 0.20 -17.12
C GLU A 217 1.10 -0.12 -16.33
N ILE A 218 0.53 0.90 -15.69
CA ILE A 218 -0.68 0.76 -14.88
C ILE A 218 -1.88 0.48 -15.78
N VAL A 219 -2.12 1.25 -16.85
CA VAL A 219 -3.29 1.03 -17.72
C VAL A 219 -3.27 -0.35 -18.38
N PHE A 220 -2.11 -0.86 -18.77
CA PHE A 220 -2.01 -2.22 -19.28
C PHE A 220 -2.25 -3.26 -18.18
N SER A 221 -1.78 -3.01 -16.96
CA SER A 221 -2.16 -3.83 -15.81
C SER A 221 -3.65 -3.78 -15.49
N VAL A 222 -4.35 -2.66 -15.76
CA VAL A 222 -5.82 -2.59 -15.66
C VAL A 222 -6.46 -3.46 -16.73
N CYS A 223 -5.94 -3.44 -17.96
CA CYS A 223 -6.43 -4.26 -19.07
C CYS A 223 -6.32 -5.77 -18.78
N GLU A 224 -5.37 -6.20 -17.95
CA GLU A 224 -5.26 -7.61 -17.49
C GLU A 224 -6.54 -8.11 -16.82
N ARG A 225 -7.27 -7.22 -16.14
CA ARG A 225 -8.45 -7.54 -15.32
C ARG A 225 -9.76 -7.10 -15.97
N LEU A 226 -9.67 -6.33 -17.05
CA LEU A 226 -10.82 -5.78 -17.74
C LEU A 226 -11.41 -6.82 -18.72
N PRO A 227 -12.74 -6.99 -18.74
CA PRO A 227 -13.40 -7.73 -19.82
C PRO A 227 -13.07 -7.11 -21.19
N TYR A 228 -12.65 -7.93 -22.15
CA TYR A 228 -12.18 -7.48 -23.47
C TYR A 228 -11.02 -6.49 -23.40
N GLY A 229 -10.23 -6.56 -22.33
CA GLY A 229 -9.08 -5.69 -22.08
C GLY A 229 -7.99 -5.79 -23.14
N ASP A 230 -7.89 -6.92 -23.86
CA ASP A 230 -6.96 -7.09 -24.98
C ASP A 230 -7.25 -6.11 -26.12
N GLN A 231 -8.52 -5.80 -26.38
CA GLN A 231 -8.90 -4.80 -27.39
C GLN A 231 -8.48 -3.39 -26.97
N THR A 232 -8.70 -3.05 -25.69
CA THR A 232 -8.28 -1.76 -25.13
C THR A 232 -6.76 -1.63 -25.13
N ALA A 233 -6.04 -2.67 -24.70
CA ALA A 233 -4.59 -2.71 -24.73
C ALA A 233 -4.04 -2.50 -26.16
N LYS A 234 -4.58 -3.22 -27.15
CA LYS A 234 -4.18 -3.05 -28.56
C LYS A 234 -4.46 -1.64 -29.10
N LYS A 235 -5.56 -1.00 -28.68
CA LYS A 235 -5.86 0.39 -29.08
C LYS A 235 -4.85 1.38 -28.50
N ILE A 236 -4.45 1.21 -27.25
CA ILE A 236 -3.42 2.04 -26.60
C ILE A 236 -2.07 1.79 -27.28
N TRP A 237 -1.70 0.54 -27.49
CA TRP A 237 -0.46 0.15 -28.17
C TRP A 237 -0.32 0.77 -29.56
N LYS A 238 -1.35 0.68 -30.41
CA LYS A 238 -1.36 1.31 -31.74
C LYS A 238 -1.15 2.81 -31.70
N LYS A 239 -1.66 3.50 -30.68
CA LYS A 239 -1.44 4.94 -30.50
C LYS A 239 0.00 5.24 -30.12
N MET A 240 0.62 4.42 -29.27
CA MET A 240 2.03 4.56 -28.91
C MET A 240 2.95 4.33 -30.12
N GLU A 241 2.66 3.32 -30.94
CA GLU A 241 3.40 3.06 -32.18
C GLU A 241 3.30 4.25 -33.15
N ALA A 242 2.11 4.82 -33.33
CA ALA A 242 1.91 5.99 -34.18
C ALA A 242 2.58 7.27 -33.66
N GLN A 243 2.91 7.32 -32.37
CA GLN A 243 3.63 8.40 -31.71
C GLN A 243 5.14 8.15 -31.62
N GLU A 244 5.62 7.01 -32.13
CA GLU A 244 7.04 6.62 -32.12
C GLU A 244 7.66 6.67 -30.71
N VAL A 245 6.87 6.29 -29.70
CA VAL A 245 7.32 6.28 -28.30
C VAL A 245 8.30 5.13 -28.07
N ASP A 246 9.49 5.42 -27.53
CA ASP A 246 10.42 4.37 -27.09
C ASP A 246 9.80 3.60 -25.90
N VAL A 247 9.74 2.27 -26.01
CA VAL A 247 8.98 1.42 -25.08
C VAL A 247 9.92 0.63 -24.17
N PRO A 248 10.00 0.97 -22.87
CA PRO A 248 10.75 0.20 -21.90
C PRO A 248 10.24 -1.24 -21.75
N PRO A 249 11.11 -2.21 -21.40
CA PRO A 249 10.71 -3.60 -21.17
C PRO A 249 9.56 -3.78 -20.17
N SER A 250 9.46 -2.92 -19.16
CA SER A 250 8.39 -2.94 -18.16
C SER A 250 7.02 -2.62 -18.77
N VAL A 251 6.95 -1.62 -19.64
CA VAL A 251 5.73 -1.23 -20.37
C VAL A 251 5.31 -2.32 -21.34
N PHE A 252 6.26 -2.90 -22.08
CA PHE A 252 5.97 -4.03 -22.98
C PHE A 252 5.48 -5.26 -22.23
N ALA A 253 6.12 -5.60 -21.10
CA ALA A 253 5.67 -6.70 -20.24
C ALA A 253 4.23 -6.46 -19.75
N ALA A 254 3.89 -5.24 -19.33
CA ALA A 254 2.53 -4.89 -18.92
C ALA A 254 1.54 -5.03 -20.09
N TYR A 255 1.89 -4.56 -21.30
CA TYR A 255 1.07 -4.73 -22.51
C TYR A 255 0.77 -6.21 -22.80
N LEU A 256 1.79 -7.07 -22.75
CA LEU A 256 1.61 -8.52 -22.89
C LEU A 256 0.71 -9.10 -21.81
N GLY A 257 0.84 -8.63 -20.57
CA GLY A 257 -0.08 -8.94 -19.49
C GLY A 257 -1.52 -8.61 -19.91
N GLY A 258 -1.77 -7.39 -20.37
CA GLY A 258 -3.11 -6.94 -20.79
C GLY A 258 -3.74 -7.82 -21.88
N ILE A 259 -2.95 -8.28 -22.85
CA ILE A 259 -3.41 -9.24 -23.87
C ILE A 259 -3.67 -10.63 -23.25
N ALA A 260 -2.73 -11.11 -22.44
CA ALA A 260 -2.78 -12.42 -21.81
C ALA A 260 -3.97 -12.58 -20.85
N GLY A 261 -4.38 -11.51 -20.16
CA GLY A 261 -5.52 -11.48 -19.24
C GLY A 261 -6.83 -11.98 -19.84
N ASN A 262 -7.00 -11.82 -21.16
CA ASN A 262 -8.20 -12.27 -21.89
C ASN A 262 -8.04 -13.67 -22.50
N GLY A 263 -6.96 -14.40 -22.19
CA GLY A 263 -6.74 -15.78 -22.59
C GLY A 263 -6.25 -16.00 -24.03
N ASN A 264 -5.87 -14.94 -24.74
CA ASN A 264 -5.42 -15.03 -26.13
C ASN A 264 -3.92 -15.42 -26.22
N VAL A 265 -3.61 -16.69 -25.94
CA VAL A 265 -2.23 -17.21 -25.95
C VAL A 265 -1.54 -16.98 -27.30
N THR A 266 -2.25 -17.13 -28.43
CA THR A 266 -1.66 -16.95 -29.75
C THR A 266 -1.22 -15.52 -29.99
N ALA A 267 -2.05 -14.53 -29.63
CA ALA A 267 -1.67 -13.12 -29.75
C ALA A 267 -0.47 -12.76 -28.86
N VAL A 268 -0.37 -13.33 -27.66
CA VAL A 268 0.78 -13.15 -26.77
C VAL A 268 2.06 -13.73 -27.40
N GLN A 269 1.97 -14.95 -27.95
CA GLN A 269 3.10 -15.60 -28.62
C GLN A 269 3.56 -14.83 -29.85
N GLU A 270 2.62 -14.33 -30.66
CA GLU A 270 2.91 -13.49 -31.83
C GLU A 270 3.60 -12.19 -31.42
N ALA A 271 3.08 -11.48 -30.41
CA ALA A 271 3.68 -10.25 -29.90
C ALA A 271 5.10 -10.46 -29.37
N ILE A 272 5.39 -11.59 -28.72
CA ILE A 272 6.76 -11.92 -28.27
C ILE A 272 7.66 -12.28 -29.46
N LYS A 273 7.15 -12.97 -30.49
CA LYS A 273 7.93 -13.32 -31.69
C LYS A 273 8.35 -12.09 -32.49
N THR A 274 7.49 -11.07 -32.58
CA THR A 274 7.77 -9.83 -33.33
C THR A 274 8.49 -8.76 -32.49
N MET A 275 8.78 -9.06 -31.22
CA MET A 275 9.30 -8.12 -30.24
C MET A 275 10.64 -7.48 -30.65
N GLN A 276 11.58 -8.28 -31.18
CA GLN A 276 12.87 -7.76 -31.62
C GLN A 276 12.73 -6.75 -32.76
N GLN A 277 11.70 -6.91 -33.61
CA GLN A 277 11.41 -5.98 -34.71
C GLN A 277 10.61 -4.76 -34.25
N THR A 278 9.72 -4.91 -33.25
CA THR A 278 8.83 -3.82 -32.81
C THR A 278 9.46 -2.91 -31.76
N VAL A 279 10.20 -3.46 -30.80
CA VAL A 279 10.79 -2.70 -29.68
C VAL A 279 12.31 -2.81 -29.59
N GLY A 280 12.96 -3.61 -30.44
CA GLY A 280 14.42 -3.64 -30.56
C GLY A 280 15.15 -4.49 -29.52
N TYR A 281 14.44 -5.16 -28.61
CA TYR A 281 15.02 -6.09 -27.63
C TYR A 281 14.24 -7.42 -27.59
N GLY A 282 14.86 -8.44 -27.00
CA GLY A 282 14.31 -9.79 -26.88
C GLY A 282 13.58 -10.04 -25.54
N PRO A 283 12.87 -11.17 -25.42
CA PRO A 283 12.15 -11.51 -24.20
C PRO A 283 13.09 -11.78 -23.03
N ASP A 284 12.74 -11.22 -21.87
CA ASP A 284 13.43 -11.42 -20.60
C ASP A 284 12.54 -12.14 -19.57
N LEU A 285 13.06 -12.28 -18.34
CA LEU A 285 12.34 -12.91 -17.24
C LEU A 285 11.01 -12.23 -16.93
N LEU A 286 10.98 -10.89 -16.97
CA LEU A 286 9.79 -10.12 -16.62
C LEU A 286 8.70 -10.33 -17.68
N ILE A 287 9.07 -10.29 -18.96
CA ILE A 287 8.18 -10.45 -20.11
C ILE A 287 7.49 -11.82 -20.09
N LEU A 288 8.27 -12.91 -20.04
CA LEU A 288 7.69 -14.25 -20.03
C LEU A 288 6.91 -14.52 -18.73
N GLY A 289 7.41 -14.00 -17.61
CA GLY A 289 6.76 -14.13 -16.31
C GLY A 289 5.40 -13.42 -16.26
N VAL A 290 5.32 -12.16 -16.71
CA VAL A 290 4.08 -11.37 -16.68
C VAL A 290 3.05 -11.97 -17.62
N ALA A 291 3.44 -12.32 -18.84
CA ALA A 291 2.57 -13.00 -19.80
C ALA A 291 1.97 -14.28 -19.20
N TYR A 292 2.80 -15.16 -18.61
CA TYR A 292 2.32 -16.39 -17.98
C TYR A 292 1.39 -16.13 -16.78
N ASN A 293 1.75 -15.19 -15.90
CA ASN A 293 0.98 -14.88 -14.70
C ASN A 293 -0.40 -14.28 -15.00
N ALA A 294 -0.54 -13.59 -16.13
CA ALA A 294 -1.78 -12.95 -16.56
C ALA A 294 -2.75 -13.94 -17.25
N LEU A 295 -2.27 -15.06 -17.80
CA LEU A 295 -3.14 -16.03 -18.48
C LEU A 295 -4.17 -16.65 -17.52
N PRO A 296 -5.47 -16.62 -17.88
CA PRO A 296 -6.51 -17.24 -17.07
C PRO A 296 -6.51 -18.76 -17.26
N GLY A 297 -6.42 -19.50 -16.16
CA GLY A 297 -6.61 -20.95 -16.14
C GLY A 297 -5.36 -21.78 -16.51
N GLN A 298 -5.34 -23.00 -15.99
CA GLN A 298 -4.17 -23.89 -16.06
C GLN A 298 -3.85 -24.36 -17.49
N ALA A 299 -4.87 -24.59 -18.31
CA ALA A 299 -4.68 -25.08 -19.68
C ALA A 299 -3.94 -24.05 -20.54
N LEU A 300 -4.30 -22.76 -20.43
CA LEU A 300 -3.64 -21.68 -21.15
C LEU A 300 -2.23 -21.43 -20.62
N GLN A 301 -2.05 -21.46 -19.30
CA GLN A 301 -0.72 -21.40 -18.68
C GLN A 301 0.18 -22.54 -19.16
N ARG A 302 -0.32 -23.78 -19.21
CA ARG A 302 0.44 -24.93 -19.70
C ARG A 302 0.84 -24.76 -21.17
N LYS A 303 -0.10 -24.38 -22.03
CA LYS A 303 0.15 -24.13 -23.46
C LYS A 303 1.23 -23.06 -23.66
N PHE A 304 1.19 -21.98 -22.89
CA PHE A 304 2.22 -20.95 -22.95
C PHE A 304 3.57 -21.43 -22.41
N ALA A 305 3.57 -22.19 -21.31
CA ALA A 305 4.79 -22.73 -20.71
C ALA A 305 5.51 -23.74 -21.61
N GLU A 306 4.77 -24.61 -22.31
CA GLU A 306 5.31 -25.54 -23.31
C GLU A 306 6.01 -24.76 -24.43
N TRP A 307 5.30 -23.80 -25.02
CA TRP A 307 5.86 -22.92 -26.05
C TRP A 307 7.09 -22.14 -25.55
N ALA A 308 7.03 -21.52 -24.37
CA ALA A 308 8.15 -20.75 -23.82
C ALA A 308 9.37 -21.63 -23.52
N ASN A 309 9.16 -22.89 -23.14
CA ASN A 309 10.24 -23.85 -22.92
C ASN A 309 10.89 -24.31 -24.23
N GLU A 310 10.14 -24.34 -25.34
CA GLU A 310 10.65 -24.68 -26.67
C GLU A 310 11.40 -23.50 -27.32
N THR A 311 10.85 -22.29 -27.26
CA THR A 311 11.40 -21.12 -27.97
C THR A 311 12.42 -20.33 -27.15
N HIS A 312 12.27 -20.28 -25.83
CA HIS A 312 13.11 -19.47 -24.93
C HIS A 312 13.55 -20.27 -23.68
N PRO A 313 14.18 -21.46 -23.84
CA PRO A 313 14.45 -22.39 -22.74
C PRO A 313 15.27 -21.78 -21.60
N LYS A 314 16.25 -20.92 -21.93
CA LYS A 314 17.12 -20.27 -20.94
C LYS A 314 16.33 -19.31 -20.05
N VAL A 315 15.60 -18.37 -20.66
CA VAL A 315 14.79 -17.37 -19.95
C VAL A 315 13.67 -18.05 -19.16
N TRP A 316 13.01 -19.03 -19.76
CA TRP A 316 11.95 -19.78 -19.09
C TRP A 316 12.45 -20.57 -17.86
N ALA A 317 13.66 -21.11 -17.92
CA ALA A 317 14.29 -21.75 -16.76
C ALA A 317 14.49 -20.76 -15.59
N GLU A 318 14.76 -19.48 -15.86
CA GLU A 318 14.87 -18.47 -14.81
C GLU A 318 13.53 -18.09 -14.20
N VAL A 319 12.46 -18.02 -15.00
CA VAL A 319 11.08 -17.84 -14.49
C VAL A 319 10.72 -18.98 -13.52
N LYS A 320 10.99 -20.23 -13.90
CA LYS A 320 10.71 -21.42 -13.08
C LYS A 320 11.47 -21.45 -11.74
N LYS A 321 12.58 -20.72 -11.60
CA LYS A 321 13.34 -20.59 -10.34
C LYS A 321 12.68 -19.62 -9.35
N LYS A 322 11.74 -18.78 -9.78
CA LYS A 322 11.07 -17.83 -8.89
C LYS A 322 10.10 -18.54 -7.96
N ARG A 323 9.98 -18.03 -6.72
CA ARG A 323 8.92 -18.46 -5.80
C ARG A 323 7.56 -18.24 -6.45
N TYR A 324 6.57 -19.07 -6.18
CA TYR A 324 5.24 -18.93 -6.75
C TYR A 324 4.15 -19.11 -5.68
N GLN A 325 2.94 -18.71 -6.04
CA GLN A 325 1.71 -18.98 -5.31
C GLN A 325 0.73 -19.72 -6.21
N ARG A 326 -0.06 -20.62 -5.66
CA ARG A 326 -1.16 -21.29 -6.37
C ARG A 326 -2.48 -20.77 -5.83
N ALA A 327 -3.32 -20.28 -6.72
CA ALA A 327 -4.68 -19.91 -6.39
C ALA A 327 -5.57 -21.16 -6.24
N ALA A 328 -6.73 -21.02 -5.62
CA ALA A 328 -7.69 -22.13 -5.43
C ALA A 328 -8.17 -22.76 -6.75
N ASN A 329 -8.21 -21.98 -7.84
CA ASN A 329 -8.48 -22.47 -9.20
C ASN A 329 -7.26 -23.18 -9.86
N GLY A 330 -6.18 -23.36 -9.10
CA GLY A 330 -4.92 -24.00 -9.48
C GLY A 330 -4.04 -23.22 -10.47
N VAL A 331 -4.41 -21.99 -10.80
CA VAL A 331 -3.53 -21.05 -11.53
C VAL A 331 -2.29 -20.77 -10.70
N THR A 332 -1.11 -20.85 -11.32
CA THR A 332 0.17 -20.57 -10.68
C THR A 332 0.62 -19.15 -11.01
N LYS A 333 1.03 -18.37 -10.01
CA LYS A 333 1.60 -17.03 -10.20
C LYS A 333 3.01 -16.98 -9.60
N TYR A 334 4.00 -16.73 -10.44
CA TYR A 334 5.38 -16.50 -10.00
C TYR A 334 5.52 -15.13 -9.34
N LYS A 335 6.34 -15.03 -8.29
CA LYS A 335 6.74 -13.78 -7.66
C LYS A 335 7.80 -13.11 -8.52
N LEU A 336 7.36 -12.15 -9.32
CA LEU A 336 8.20 -11.37 -10.23
C LEU A 336 8.63 -10.06 -9.56
N PRO A 337 9.78 -9.48 -9.96
CA PRO A 337 10.20 -8.15 -9.52
C PRO A 337 9.40 -7.05 -10.25
N ARG A 338 8.07 -7.15 -10.27
CA ARG A 338 7.16 -6.14 -10.85
C ARG A 338 6.64 -5.25 -9.73
N VAL A 339 6.97 -3.96 -9.79
CA VAL A 339 6.51 -2.97 -8.81
C VAL A 339 5.78 -1.89 -9.60
N LEU A 340 4.44 -1.88 -9.48
CA LEU A 340 3.63 -0.78 -10.02
C LEU A 340 3.53 0.32 -8.97
N ARG A 341 3.88 1.54 -9.35
CA ARG A 341 3.79 2.75 -8.52
C ARG A 341 3.31 3.91 -9.37
N ALA A 342 2.67 4.86 -8.70
CA ALA A 342 2.03 6.01 -9.30
C ALA A 342 3.02 7.00 -9.91
#